data_AF-A0A016VJL1-F1
#
_entry.id   AF-A0A016VJL1-F1
#
_cell.length_a   1.000
_cell.length_b   1.000
_cell.length_c   1.000
_cell.angle_alpha   90.00
_cell.angle_beta   90.00
_cell.angle_gamma   90.00
#
_symmetry.space_group_name_H-M   'P 1'
#
loop_
_entity.id
_entity.type
_entity.pdbx_description
1 polymer ?
#
loop_
_entity_poly.entity_id
_entity_poly.type
_entity_poly.pdbx_seq_one_letter_code
_entity_poly.pdbx_strand_id
1 'polypeptide(L)'
;MKTLLAVLALCALAYTKNCPELIEEITQENINDVNTVALVTVYKGPIGSENVYDLYYHEYYDVKGTGAPLVQRDYQSLKTDCGLELEDDTEYYLGCKTENSDCKFLKPLDELTPEEEKLLNEQ
;
A
#
# COMPACT_ATOMS: atom_id res chain seq x y z
N MET A 1 -22.71 -35.09 -32.71
CA MET A 1 -22.93 -34.19 -31.57
C MET A 1 -21.59 -34.01 -30.86
N LYS A 2 -21.03 -32.79 -30.86
CA LYS A 2 -19.81 -32.45 -30.11
C LYS A 2 -20.25 -31.66 -28.88
N THR A 3 -20.14 -32.25 -27.71
CA THR A 3 -20.38 -31.59 -26.41
C THR A 3 -19.15 -30.76 -26.07
N LEU A 4 -19.28 -29.44 -26.11
CA LEU A 4 -18.29 -28.52 -25.55
C LEU A 4 -18.45 -28.50 -24.02
N LEU A 5 -17.42 -28.94 -23.30
CA LEU A 5 -17.27 -28.69 -21.86
C LEU A 5 -16.79 -27.25 -21.68
N ALA A 6 -17.70 -26.35 -21.33
CA ALA A 6 -17.35 -25.03 -20.85
C ALA A 6 -16.77 -25.16 -19.44
N VAL A 7 -15.45 -25.07 -19.32
CA VAL A 7 -14.77 -24.98 -18.02
C VAL A 7 -14.98 -23.56 -17.50
N LEU A 8 -15.97 -23.39 -16.63
CA LEU A 8 -16.10 -22.19 -15.81
C LEU A 8 -14.94 -22.19 -14.81
N ALA A 9 -13.86 -21.48 -15.16
CA ALA A 9 -12.83 -21.12 -14.20
C ALA A 9 -13.46 -20.14 -13.20
N LEU A 10 -13.83 -20.63 -12.02
CA LEU A 10 -14.11 -19.77 -10.88
C LEU A 10 -12.79 -19.09 -10.49
N CYS A 11 -12.60 -17.83 -10.88
CA CYS A 11 -11.65 -16.96 -10.21
C CYS A 11 -12.16 -16.77 -8.77
N ALA A 12 -11.67 -17.60 -7.85
CA ALA A 12 -11.77 -17.30 -6.44
C ALA A 12 -10.97 -16.02 -6.22
N LEU A 13 -11.67 -14.89 -6.09
CA LEU A 13 -11.08 -13.68 -5.54
C LEU A 13 -10.77 -14.00 -4.09
N ALA A 14 -9.57 -14.53 -3.83
CA ALA A 14 -9.02 -14.55 -2.49
C ALA A 14 -8.86 -13.09 -2.11
N TYR A 15 -9.76 -12.58 -1.27
CA TYR A 15 -9.58 -11.28 -0.63
C TYR A 15 -8.27 -11.36 0.15
N THR A 16 -7.25 -10.66 -0.33
CA THR A 16 -6.02 -10.47 0.42
C THR A 16 -6.39 -9.67 1.66
N LYS A 17 -6.02 -10.18 2.83
CA LYS A 17 -6.13 -9.40 4.07
C LYS A 17 -5.24 -8.16 3.91
N ASN A 18 -5.76 -6.99 4.26
CA ASN A 18 -4.96 -5.78 4.18
C ASN A 18 -4.05 -5.71 5.41
N CYS A 19 -2.83 -6.21 5.26
CA CYS A 19 -1.84 -6.26 6.31
C CYS A 19 -0.48 -5.89 5.72
N PRO A 20 -0.18 -4.59 5.57
CA PRO A 20 1.15 -4.17 5.17
C PRO A 20 2.17 -4.58 6.24
N GLU A 21 3.30 -5.12 5.81
CA GLU A 21 4.43 -5.43 6.68
C GLU A 21 5.23 -4.15 6.96
N LEU A 22 5.61 -3.92 8.22
CA LEU A 22 6.57 -2.87 8.54
C LEU A 22 7.97 -3.37 8.17
N ILE A 23 8.54 -2.85 7.09
CA ILE A 23 9.80 -3.33 6.51
C ILE A 23 10.98 -2.47 6.95
N GLU A 24 12.13 -3.11 7.15
CA GLU A 24 13.38 -2.42 7.47
C GLU A 24 14.02 -1.75 6.24
N GLU A 25 13.83 -2.31 5.04
CA GLU A 25 14.42 -1.84 3.78
C GLU A 25 13.45 -2.00 2.60
N ILE A 26 13.26 -0.94 1.82
CA ILE A 26 12.56 -0.98 0.53
C ILE A 26 13.49 -1.58 -0.53
N THR A 27 13.14 -2.76 -1.03
CA THR A 27 13.84 -3.41 -2.14
C THR A 27 13.09 -3.25 -3.46
N GLN A 28 13.78 -3.51 -4.58
CA GLN A 28 13.12 -3.56 -5.90
C GLN A 28 12.03 -4.64 -5.96
N GLU A 29 12.14 -5.73 -5.20
CA GLU A 29 11.09 -6.74 -5.12
C GLU A 29 9.81 -6.16 -4.51
N ASN A 30 9.93 -5.38 -3.43
CA ASN A 30 8.78 -4.70 -2.81
C ASN A 30 8.10 -3.76 -3.81
N ILE A 31 8.89 -2.98 -4.54
CA ILE A 31 8.40 -2.05 -5.57
C ILE A 31 7.69 -2.81 -6.71
N ASN A 32 8.31 -3.89 -7.20
CA ASN A 32 7.73 -4.71 -8.28
C ASN A 32 6.43 -5.40 -7.85
N ASP A 33 6.21 -5.63 -6.57
CA ASP A 33 4.97 -6.23 -6.06
C ASP A 33 3.83 -5.21 -5.88
N VAL A 34 4.06 -3.90 -5.92
CA VAL A 34 3.00 -2.89 -5.70
C VAL A 34 2.70 -2.08 -6.96
N ASN A 35 1.52 -1.49 -7.07
CA ASN A 35 1.18 -0.61 -8.20
C ASN A 35 1.46 0.85 -7.87
N THR A 36 1.36 1.22 -6.60
CA THR A 36 1.61 2.58 -6.11
C THR A 36 2.45 2.53 -4.85
N VAL A 37 3.31 3.53 -4.68
CA VAL A 37 3.92 3.90 -3.40
C VAL A 37 3.52 5.32 -3.09
N ALA A 38 3.06 5.60 -1.87
CA ALA A 38 2.68 6.94 -1.44
C ALA A 38 3.35 7.30 -0.12
N LEU A 39 3.71 8.57 0.04
CA LEU A 39 4.06 9.15 1.34
C LEU A 39 2.77 9.56 2.05
N VAL A 40 2.55 9.03 3.25
CA VAL A 40 1.34 9.25 4.05
C VAL A 40 1.69 9.63 5.48
N THR A 41 0.88 10.48 6.12
CA THR A 41 0.89 10.68 7.57
C THR A 41 -0.31 9.99 8.20
N VAL A 42 -0.11 9.32 9.33
CA VAL A 42 -1.22 8.84 10.18
C VAL A 42 -1.83 10.04 10.90
N TYR A 43 -3.00 10.51 10.45
CA TYR A 43 -3.67 11.65 11.06
C TYR A 43 -4.35 11.28 12.38
N LYS A 44 -4.97 10.09 12.44
CA LYS A 44 -5.52 9.50 13.66
C LYS A 44 -5.79 8.01 13.49
N GLY A 45 -5.60 7.24 14.55
CA GLY A 45 -6.13 5.88 14.67
C GLY A 45 -5.52 5.12 15.86
N PRO A 46 -6.02 3.92 16.17
CA PRO A 46 -7.17 3.25 15.56
C PRO A 46 -8.51 3.94 15.91
N ILE A 47 -9.45 3.98 14.96
CA ILE A 47 -10.79 4.53 15.15
C ILE A 47 -11.73 3.45 15.72
N GLY A 48 -12.06 3.58 17.01
CA GLY A 48 -12.96 2.64 17.70
C GLY A 48 -12.25 1.33 18.07
N SER A 49 -12.94 0.20 17.92
CA SER A 49 -12.36 -1.13 18.17
C SER A 49 -11.80 -1.79 16.89
N GLU A 50 -11.84 -1.09 15.76
CA GLU A 50 -11.28 -1.56 14.50
C GLU A 50 -9.96 -0.84 14.23
N ASN A 51 -8.97 -1.56 13.68
CA ASN A 51 -7.69 -0.97 13.29
C ASN A 51 -7.84 -0.17 11.99
N VAL A 52 -8.62 0.91 12.07
CA VAL A 52 -8.85 1.85 10.98
C VAL A 52 -8.09 3.14 11.29
N TYR A 53 -7.26 3.58 10.36
CA TYR A 53 -6.43 4.78 10.47
C TYR A 53 -6.84 5.76 9.38
N ASP A 54 -7.07 7.02 9.74
CA ASP A 54 -7.18 8.07 8.74
C ASP A 54 -5.77 8.53 8.37
N LEU A 55 -5.44 8.41 7.09
CA LEU A 55 -4.16 8.77 6.50
C LEU A 55 -4.31 10.04 5.68
N TYR A 56 -3.36 10.96 5.80
CA TYR A 56 -3.21 12.08 4.89
C TYR A 56 -2.16 11.76 3.84
N TYR A 57 -2.55 11.75 2.56
CA TYR A 57 -1.65 11.44 1.44
C TYR A 57 -0.90 12.70 0.97
N HIS A 58 0.42 12.66 0.93
CA HIS A 58 1.25 13.81 0.52
C HIS A 58 1.67 13.74 -0.94
N GLU A 59 2.16 12.58 -1.35
CA GLU A 59 2.84 12.37 -2.63
C GLU A 59 2.71 10.92 -3.08
N TYR A 60 2.66 10.71 -4.39
CA TYR A 60 2.68 9.40 -5.03
C TYR A 60 3.94 9.27 -5.87
N TYR A 61 4.63 8.14 -5.74
CA TYR A 61 5.81 7.79 -6.51
C TYR A 61 5.40 6.89 -7.68
N ASP A 62 5.79 7.26 -8.89
CA ASP A 62 5.48 6.51 -10.11
C ASP A 62 6.44 5.33 -10.27
N VAL A 63 6.20 4.27 -9.50
CA VAL A 63 7.15 3.14 -9.42
C VAL A 63 7.05 2.11 -10.55
N LYS A 64 6.07 2.25 -11.45
CA LYS A 64 5.83 1.32 -12.56
C LYS A 64 5.56 1.98 -13.92
N GLY A 65 5.72 3.31 -14.01
CA GLY A 65 5.35 4.07 -15.20
C GLY A 65 3.85 3.96 -15.54
N THR A 66 3.02 3.57 -14.56
CA THR A 66 1.56 3.52 -14.69
C THR A 66 0.95 4.91 -14.63
N GLY A 67 1.76 5.93 -14.32
CA GLY A 67 1.33 7.27 -14.01
C GLY A 67 0.86 7.30 -12.57
N ALA A 68 1.58 8.03 -11.71
CA ALA A 68 1.08 8.37 -10.39
C ALA A 68 -0.33 8.98 -10.53
N PRO A 69 -1.28 8.67 -9.62
CA PRO A 69 -2.58 9.32 -9.61
C PRO A 69 -2.42 10.83 -9.74
N LEU A 70 -3.21 11.45 -10.63
CA LEU A 70 -3.20 12.90 -10.91
C LEU A 70 -3.79 13.68 -9.70
N VAL A 71 -3.09 13.63 -8.57
CA VAL A 71 -3.24 14.38 -7.31
C VAL A 71 -4.64 14.42 -6.67
N GLN A 72 -4.72 13.88 -5.45
CA GLN A 72 -5.41 14.57 -4.36
C GLN A 72 -4.69 14.29 -3.04
N ARG A 73 -4.20 15.35 -2.38
CA ARG A 73 -3.65 15.31 -1.02
C ARG A 73 -4.81 15.28 -0.04
N ASP A 74 -5.42 14.12 0.06
CA ASP A 74 -6.69 13.93 0.75
C ASP A 74 -6.55 12.93 1.89
N TYR A 75 -7.54 12.99 2.79
CA TYR A 75 -7.71 12.01 3.84
C TYR A 75 -8.35 10.74 3.30
N GLN A 76 -7.73 9.60 3.55
CA GLN A 76 -8.28 8.29 3.23
C GLN A 76 -8.10 7.32 4.39
N SER A 77 -9.03 6.38 4.55
CA SER A 77 -8.97 5.42 5.65
C SER A 77 -8.25 4.14 5.21
N LEU A 78 -7.26 3.72 5.99
CA LEU A 78 -6.59 2.43 5.90
C LEU A 78 -7.14 1.50 6.99
N LYS A 79 -7.76 0.38 6.59
CA LYS A 79 -8.13 -0.69 7.54
C LYS A 79 -7.07 -1.77 7.54
N THR A 80 -6.51 -2.10 8.71
CA THR A 80 -5.55 -3.21 8.87
C THR A 80 -6.24 -4.44 9.48
N ASP A 81 -5.95 -5.62 8.96
CA ASP A 81 -6.58 -6.89 9.37
C ASP A 81 -5.67 -7.76 10.27
N CYS A 82 -4.59 -7.19 10.81
CA CYS A 82 -3.50 -7.98 11.41
C CYS A 82 -2.88 -7.47 12.72
N GLY A 83 -3.58 -6.62 13.47
CA GLY A 83 -3.05 -6.13 14.75
C GLY A 83 -1.83 -5.20 14.62
N LEU A 84 -1.53 -4.74 13.39
CA LEU A 84 -0.57 -3.68 13.15
C LEU A 84 -1.08 -2.39 13.79
N GLU A 85 -0.25 -1.80 14.64
CA GLU A 85 -0.50 -0.52 15.30
C GLU A 85 0.38 0.55 14.65
N LEU A 86 -0.25 1.59 14.11
CA LEU A 86 0.43 2.76 13.57
C LEU A 86 0.38 3.90 14.57
N GLU A 87 1.46 4.67 14.64
CA GLU A 87 1.57 5.82 15.54
C GLU A 87 0.99 7.07 14.89
N ASP A 88 0.15 7.81 15.63
CA ASP A 88 -0.37 9.11 15.20
C ASP A 88 0.77 10.10 14.90
N ASP A 89 0.54 11.00 13.96
CA ASP A 89 1.49 12.00 13.45
C ASP A 89 2.78 11.42 12.84
N THR A 90 2.84 10.11 12.60
CA THR A 90 4.00 9.44 11.98
C THR A 90 3.83 9.31 10.46
N GLU A 91 4.93 9.52 9.74
CA GLU A 91 4.99 9.45 8.28
C GLU A 91 5.55 8.10 7.80
N TYR A 92 4.90 7.52 6.78
CA TYR A 92 5.29 6.25 6.19
C TYR A 92 5.24 6.31 4.66
N TYR A 93 6.14 5.56 4.03
CA TYR A 93 5.95 5.09 2.66
C TYR A 93 5.05 3.86 2.68
N LEU A 94 3.88 3.97 2.05
CA LEU A 94 2.88 2.93 1.94
C LEU A 94 2.85 2.37 0.52
N GLY A 95 3.21 1.10 0.35
CA GLY A 95 3.16 0.41 -0.93
C GLY A 95 1.93 -0.47 -1.07
N CYS A 96 1.12 -0.26 -2.12
CA CYS A 96 -0.10 -1.04 -2.34
C CYS A 96 -0.27 -1.53 -3.79
N LYS A 97 -0.84 -2.74 -3.94
CA LYS A 97 -1.38 -3.23 -5.23
C LYS A 97 -2.68 -2.53 -5.56
N THR A 98 -3.57 -2.44 -4.57
CA THR A 98 -4.81 -1.67 -4.63
C THR A 98 -4.81 -0.73 -3.45
N GLU A 99 -4.95 0.57 -3.72
CA GLU A 99 -4.90 1.61 -2.70
C GLU A 99 -5.82 1.29 -1.51
N ASN A 100 -5.31 1.48 -0.30
CA ASN A 100 -6.00 1.27 0.99
C ASN A 100 -6.61 -0.12 1.26
N SER A 101 -6.45 -1.10 0.38
CA SER A 101 -7.15 -2.39 0.45
C SER A 101 -6.28 -3.62 0.15
N ASP A 102 -5.18 -3.45 -0.59
CA ASP A 102 -4.18 -4.50 -0.80
C ASP A 102 -2.77 -3.94 -0.65
N CYS A 103 -2.48 -3.42 0.54
CA CYS A 103 -1.19 -2.84 0.90
C CYS A 103 -0.21 -3.92 1.39
N LYS A 104 1.04 -3.80 0.94
CA LYS A 104 2.08 -4.83 1.10
C LYS A 104 3.12 -4.44 2.11
N PHE A 105 3.50 -3.16 2.15
CA PHE A 105 4.53 -2.71 3.05
C PHE A 105 4.30 -1.29 3.55
N LEU A 106 4.90 -1.00 4.70
CA LEU A 106 5.08 0.31 5.30
C LEU A 106 6.57 0.48 5.64
N LYS A 107 7.12 1.65 5.36
CA LYS A 107 8.47 2.04 5.76
C LYS A 107 8.40 3.42 6.44
N PRO A 108 8.83 3.60 7.69
CA PRO A 108 8.86 4.91 8.34
C PRO A 108 9.73 5.89 7.55
N LEU A 109 9.26 7.13 7.39
CA LEU A 109 10.01 8.18 6.68
C LEU A 109 11.39 8.42 7.33
N ASP A 110 11.42 8.49 8.66
CA ASP A 110 12.64 8.75 9.43
C ASP A 110 13.72 7.67 9.31
N GLU A 111 13.34 6.48 8.81
CA GLU A 111 14.23 5.34 8.61
C GLU A 111 14.64 5.15 7.14
N LEU A 112 14.18 6.01 6.23
CA LEU A 112 14.50 5.93 4.81
C LEU A 112 15.98 6.27 4.56
N THR A 113 16.68 5.37 3.89
CA THR A 113 18.05 5.59 3.43
C THR A 113 18.09 6.31 2.09
N PRO A 114 19.20 7.00 1.76
CA PRO A 114 19.38 7.62 0.44
C PRO A 114 19.30 6.63 -0.73
N GLU A 115 19.72 5.38 -0.52
CA GLU A 115 19.60 4.31 -1.51
C GLU A 115 18.13 3.95 -1.79
N GLU A 116 17.29 3.85 -0.76
CA GLU A 116 15.85 3.61 -0.90
C GLU A 116 15.14 4.79 -1.56
N GLU A 117 15.49 6.03 -1.18
CA GLU A 117 14.94 7.24 -1.82
C GLU A 117 15.26 7.25 -3.33
N LYS A 118 16.48 6.88 -3.69
CA LYS A 118 16.88 6.76 -5.09
C LYS A 118 16.07 5.69 -5.81
N LEU A 119 15.84 4.53 -5.18
CA LEU A 119 14.97 3.49 -5.74
C LEU A 119 13.56 4.03 -6.00
N LEU A 120 12.97 4.79 -5.09
CA LEU A 120 11.61 5.32 -5.30
C LEU A 120 11.51 6.35 -6.44
N ASN A 121 12.57 7.11 -6.71
CA ASN A 121 12.56 8.22 -7.67
C ASN A 121 13.14 7.89 -9.06
N GLU A 122 14.03 6.90 -9.18
CA GLU A 122 14.76 6.57 -10.42
C GLU A 122 14.29 5.26 -11.08
N GLN A 123 12.98 5.09 -11.24
CA GLN A 123 12.37 3.91 -11.87
C GLN A 123 12.44 3.94 -13.40
#